data_AF-R8AW32-F1
#
_entry.id   AF-R8AW32-F1
#
_cell.length_a   1.000
_cell.length_b   1.000
_cell.length_c   1.000
_cell.angle_alpha   90.00
_cell.angle_beta   90.00
_cell.angle_gamma   90.00
#
_symmetry.space_group_name_H-M   'P 1'
#
loop_
_entity.id
_entity.type
_entity.pdbx_description
1 polymer ?
#
loop_
_entity_poly.entity_id
_entity_poly.type
_entity_poly.pdbx_seq_one_letter_code
_entity_poly.pdbx_strand_id
1 'polypeptide(L)'
;PPLRGSKPAREPGVTCMNYRCDSDLSKDIVLARASSFVEYDTWYSRPKEIDGRVEGSRIQLTRRGGFFHFPGRGRFDGFVQEIDGKACIVGKLSDPSLATGVGIVLGALGVATMFAQGFSLFGFVACGLLSLGGYALVKRDHIRIREALEDIAGNK
;
A
#
# COMPACT_ATOMS: atom_id res chain seq x y z
N PRO A 1 5.68 -13.91 50.61
CA PRO A 1 5.39 -12.59 50.03
C PRO A 1 5.43 -12.64 48.48
N PRO A 2 4.31 -12.35 47.79
CA PRO A 2 4.23 -12.53 46.34
C PRO A 2 4.87 -11.34 45.61
N LEU A 3 5.79 -11.64 44.69
CA LEU A 3 6.36 -10.65 43.77
C LEU A 3 5.32 -10.33 42.70
N ARG A 4 4.59 -9.24 42.97
CA ARG A 4 4.24 -8.14 42.06
C ARG A 4 4.08 -8.55 40.59
N GLY A 5 2.80 -8.57 40.17
CA GLY A 5 2.37 -8.84 38.81
C GLY A 5 3.16 -8.10 37.74
N SER A 6 3.61 -8.87 36.75
CA SER A 6 4.01 -8.39 35.45
C SER A 6 2.82 -7.68 34.81
N LYS A 7 2.82 -6.34 34.87
CA LYS A 7 2.04 -5.52 33.93
C LYS A 7 2.40 -5.98 32.52
N PRO A 8 1.43 -6.17 31.60
CA PRO A 8 1.78 -6.31 30.20
C PRO A 8 2.56 -5.06 29.79
N ALA A 9 3.75 -5.28 29.22
CA ALA A 9 4.56 -4.22 28.66
C ALA A 9 3.70 -3.42 27.68
N ARG A 10 3.49 -2.13 27.96
CA ARG A 10 3.03 -1.19 26.95
C ARG A 10 4.02 -1.28 25.80
N GLU A 11 3.59 -1.76 24.63
CA GLU A 11 4.36 -1.61 23.40
C GLU A 11 4.59 -0.11 23.16
N PRO A 12 5.82 0.39 23.27
CA PRO A 12 6.11 1.79 23.02
C PRO A 12 6.42 1.95 21.53
N GLY A 13 5.66 2.80 20.85
CA GLY A 13 6.16 3.49 19.66
C GLY A 13 5.76 2.92 18.30
N VAL A 14 4.48 2.89 17.97
CA VAL A 14 4.08 3.00 16.54
C VAL A 14 4.12 4.47 16.12
N THR A 15 5.33 5.04 16.12
CA THR A 15 5.64 6.35 15.56
C THR A 15 6.06 6.14 14.11
N CYS A 16 5.09 5.85 13.23
CA CYS A 16 5.24 5.86 11.76
C CYS A 16 3.84 5.83 11.11
N MET A 17 3.05 6.91 11.22
CA MET A 17 1.70 6.95 10.62
C MET A 17 1.76 7.54 9.19
N ASN A 18 1.42 6.75 8.17
CA ASN A 18 1.16 7.25 6.81
C ASN A 18 -0.24 6.86 6.27
N TYR A 19 -1.04 6.13 7.05
CA TYR A 19 -2.45 5.88 6.79
C TYR A 19 -3.14 5.47 8.10
N ARG A 20 -4.32 6.03 8.37
CA ARG A 20 -5.19 5.69 9.50
C ARG A 20 -6.63 5.65 9.00
N CYS A 21 -7.35 4.59 9.36
CA CYS A 21 -8.78 4.43 9.08
C CYS A 21 -9.47 3.94 10.36
N ASP A 22 -10.32 4.77 10.94
CA ASP A 22 -11.12 4.40 12.10
C ASP A 22 -12.39 3.64 11.65
N SER A 23 -12.83 2.66 12.43
CA SER A 23 -13.99 1.83 12.15
C SER A 23 -14.91 1.82 13.37
N ASP A 24 -16.23 1.85 13.13
CA ASP A 24 -17.23 1.64 14.19
C ASP A 24 -17.40 0.16 14.57
N LEU A 25 -16.72 -0.75 13.84
CA LEU A 25 -16.75 -2.18 14.09
C LEU A 25 -15.71 -2.59 15.13
N SER A 26 -15.93 -3.75 15.76
CA SER A 26 -14.93 -4.34 16.64
C SER A 26 -13.74 -4.88 15.87
N LYS A 27 -12.60 -5.00 16.54
CA LYS A 27 -11.35 -5.51 15.96
C LYS A 27 -11.53 -6.89 15.31
N ASP A 28 -12.29 -7.78 15.95
CA ASP A 28 -12.53 -9.13 15.45
C ASP A 28 -13.34 -9.13 14.15
N ILE A 29 -14.32 -8.23 14.03
CA ILE A 29 -15.11 -8.08 12.80
C ILE A 29 -14.22 -7.54 11.67
N VAL A 30 -13.41 -6.51 11.93
CA VAL A 30 -12.50 -5.95 10.93
C VAL A 30 -11.49 -7.00 10.46
N LEU A 31 -10.94 -7.82 11.37
CA LEU A 31 -10.03 -8.91 11.02
C LEU A 31 -10.74 -10.02 10.22
N ALA A 32 -11.94 -10.42 10.62
CA ALA A 32 -12.72 -11.40 9.87
C ALA A 32 -13.04 -10.91 8.45
N ARG A 33 -13.37 -9.61 8.29
CA ARG A 33 -13.60 -8.98 6.98
C ARG A 33 -12.30 -8.88 6.18
N ALA A 34 -11.17 -8.55 6.79
CA ALA A 34 -9.88 -8.54 6.13
C ALA A 34 -9.47 -9.95 5.64
N SER A 35 -9.62 -10.98 6.48
CA SER A 35 -9.35 -12.37 6.10
C SER A 35 -10.29 -12.81 4.99
N SER A 36 -11.59 -12.52 5.10
CA SER A 36 -12.57 -12.81 4.05
C SER A 36 -12.25 -12.08 2.74
N PHE A 37 -11.78 -10.83 2.80
CA PHE A 37 -11.37 -10.06 1.62
C PHE A 37 -10.20 -10.71 0.89
N VAL A 38 -9.31 -11.38 1.64
CA VAL A 38 -8.15 -12.09 1.10
C VAL A 38 -8.50 -13.53 0.65
N GLU A 39 -9.37 -14.22 1.40
CA GLU A 39 -9.74 -15.62 1.17
C GLU A 39 -10.88 -15.82 0.16
N TYR A 40 -11.78 -14.85 -0.03
CA TYR A 40 -12.91 -15.02 -0.96
C TYR A 40 -12.48 -14.99 -2.42
N ASP A 41 -12.29 -16.20 -2.92
CA ASP A 41 -12.13 -16.63 -4.30
C ASP A 41 -13.47 -16.54 -5.09
N THR A 42 -14.17 -15.40 -5.08
CA THR A 42 -15.34 -15.21 -5.98
C THR A 42 -14.85 -14.93 -7.41
N TRP A 43 -14.46 -16.03 -8.06
CA TRP A 43 -13.77 -16.21 -9.33
C TRP A 43 -14.38 -15.51 -10.57
N TYR A 44 -15.51 -14.82 -10.47
CA TYR A 44 -16.31 -14.45 -11.65
C TYR A 44 -16.53 -12.96 -11.94
N SER A 45 -15.99 -12.01 -11.18
CA SER A 45 -16.33 -10.60 -11.44
C SER A 45 -15.22 -9.56 -11.45
N ARG A 46 -13.96 -9.88 -11.11
CA ARG A 46 -12.86 -8.90 -11.21
C ARG A 46 -11.53 -9.55 -11.58
N PRO A 47 -10.72 -8.96 -12.49
CA PRO A 47 -9.30 -9.30 -12.52
C PRO A 47 -8.72 -9.03 -11.12
N LYS A 48 -8.04 -10.01 -10.52
CA LYS A 48 -7.47 -9.92 -9.16
C LYS A 48 -6.41 -8.82 -9.11
N GLU A 49 -6.85 -7.59 -8.88
CA GLU A 49 -5.98 -6.41 -8.86
C GLU A 49 -5.26 -6.25 -7.52
N ILE A 50 -5.73 -6.88 -6.43
CA ILE A 50 -5.17 -6.75 -5.07
C ILE A 50 -5.03 -8.13 -4.44
N ASP A 51 -3.81 -8.45 -4.01
CA ASP A 51 -3.50 -9.57 -3.13
C ASP A 51 -3.42 -9.08 -1.68
N GLY A 52 -3.64 -9.97 -0.72
CA GLY A 52 -3.38 -9.67 0.67
C GLY A 52 -2.92 -10.86 1.50
N ARG A 53 -2.51 -10.57 2.74
CA ARG A 53 -2.19 -11.54 3.78
C ARG A 53 -2.60 -10.97 5.12
N VAL A 54 -3.26 -11.77 5.94
CA VAL A 54 -3.63 -11.42 7.31
C VAL A 54 -2.92 -12.38 8.27
N GLU A 55 -2.19 -11.85 9.24
CA GLU A 55 -1.50 -12.64 10.27
C GLU A 55 -1.71 -12.02 11.64
N GLY A 56 -2.55 -12.64 12.48
CA GLY A 56 -2.96 -12.06 13.75
C GLY A 56 -3.66 -10.72 13.54
N SER A 57 -3.06 -9.63 14.04
CA SER A 57 -3.56 -8.26 13.85
C SER A 57 -2.99 -7.56 12.60
N ARG A 58 -2.02 -8.17 11.90
CA ARG A 58 -1.33 -7.55 10.77
C ARG A 58 -2.11 -7.74 9.48
N ILE A 59 -2.20 -6.70 8.67
CA ILE A 59 -2.79 -6.71 7.33
C ILE A 59 -1.73 -6.23 6.34
N GLN A 60 -1.48 -7.03 5.31
CA GLN A 60 -0.66 -6.65 4.16
C GLN A 60 -1.51 -6.72 2.91
N LEU A 61 -1.50 -5.66 2.10
CA LEU A 61 -2.17 -5.62 0.79
C LEU A 61 -1.17 -5.22 -0.29
N THR A 62 -1.24 -5.82 -1.47
CA THR A 62 -0.38 -5.52 -2.62
C THR A 62 -1.19 -5.52 -3.91
N ARG A 63 -1.08 -4.47 -4.71
CA ARG A 63 -1.74 -4.36 -6.01
C ARG A 63 -0.96 -5.11 -7.11
N ARG A 64 -1.57 -6.14 -7.71
CA ARG A 64 -0.98 -6.96 -8.80
C ARG A 64 -1.20 -6.42 -10.22
N GLY A 65 -1.94 -5.33 -10.43
CA GLY A 65 -2.36 -4.92 -11.77
C GLY A 65 -1.25 -4.34 -12.67
N GLY A 66 -0.88 -5.01 -13.77
CA GLY A 66 -0.08 -4.44 -14.89
C GLY A 66 1.24 -5.16 -15.20
N PHE A 67 1.74 -5.02 -16.43
CA PHE A 67 2.89 -5.78 -17.00
C PHE A 67 4.25 -5.58 -16.32
N PHE A 68 4.43 -4.55 -15.48
CA PHE A 68 5.71 -4.22 -14.87
C PHE A 68 5.60 -4.07 -13.34
N HIS A 69 6.45 -4.77 -12.60
CA HIS A 69 6.63 -4.60 -11.16
C HIS A 69 7.79 -3.62 -10.92
N PHE A 70 7.55 -2.53 -10.18
CA PHE A 70 8.59 -1.54 -9.87
C PHE A 70 8.54 -1.09 -8.40
N PRO A 71 9.68 -0.65 -7.82
CA PRO A 71 9.75 -0.14 -6.45
C PRO A 71 8.77 1.02 -6.22
N GLY A 72 8.01 0.98 -5.12
CA GLY A 72 7.02 2.02 -4.78
C GLY A 72 5.57 1.66 -5.17
N ARG A 73 5.34 0.60 -5.94
CA ARG A 73 4.00 0.19 -6.40
C ARG A 73 3.12 -0.34 -5.26
N GLY A 74 2.00 0.34 -5.05
CA GLY A 74 0.76 -0.15 -4.44
C GLY A 74 0.88 -1.23 -3.36
N ARG A 75 1.66 -1.00 -2.30
CA ARG A 75 1.75 -1.91 -1.15
C ARG A 75 1.32 -1.20 0.12
N PHE A 76 0.54 -1.89 0.94
CA PHE A 76 0.18 -1.49 2.29
C PHE A 76 0.68 -2.53 3.28
N ASP A 77 1.24 -2.07 4.39
CA ASP A 77 1.60 -2.89 5.54
C ASP A 77 1.13 -2.15 6.79
N GLY A 78 0.32 -2.82 7.60
CA GLY A 78 -0.32 -2.21 8.75
C GLY A 78 -0.91 -3.22 9.72
N PHE A 79 -1.61 -2.70 10.73
CA PHE A 79 -2.18 -3.46 11.83
C PHE A 79 -3.60 -2.95 12.14
N VAL A 80 -4.46 -3.86 12.59
CA VAL A 80 -5.72 -3.51 13.24
C VAL A 80 -5.49 -3.39 14.74
N GLN A 81 -5.68 -2.19 15.26
CA GLN A 81 -5.60 -1.87 16.67
C GLN A 81 -7.00 -1.60 17.21
N GLU A 82 -7.16 -1.69 18.52
CA GLU A 82 -8.37 -1.26 19.21
C GLU A 82 -8.04 0.01 19.99
N ILE A 83 -8.74 1.10 19.70
CA ILE A 83 -8.56 2.40 20.33
C ILE A 83 -9.95 2.84 20.80
N ASP A 84 -10.11 3.08 22.09
CA ASP A 84 -11.37 3.52 22.71
C ASP A 84 -12.58 2.60 22.39
N GLY A 85 -12.34 1.28 22.31
CA GLY A 85 -13.38 0.27 22.01
C GLY A 85 -13.79 0.19 20.54
N LYS A 86 -13.07 0.90 19.66
CA LYS A 86 -13.28 0.91 18.21
C LYS A 86 -12.06 0.33 17.50
N ALA A 87 -12.29 -0.37 16.38
CA ALA A 87 -11.19 -0.83 15.55
C ALA A 87 -10.57 0.33 14.77
N CYS A 88 -9.25 0.30 14.62
CA CYS A 88 -8.50 1.28 13.86
C CYS A 88 -7.46 0.54 13.01
N ILE A 89 -7.49 0.75 11.70
CA ILE A 89 -6.47 0.25 10.78
C ILE A 89 -5.38 1.31 10.64
N VAL A 90 -4.16 0.97 11.03
CA VAL A 90 -3.00 1.87 10.97
C VAL A 90 -1.87 1.24 10.17
N GLY A 91 -1.18 2.02 9.35
CA GLY A 91 -0.07 1.47 8.57
C GLY A 91 0.61 2.47 7.65
N LYS A 92 1.35 1.92 6.69
CA LYS A 92 2.09 2.69 5.70
C LYS A 92 1.83 2.16 4.29
N LEU A 93 1.52 3.09 3.39
CA LEU A 93 1.55 2.85 1.96
C LEU A 93 2.99 3.00 1.45
N SER A 94 3.36 2.22 0.45
CA SER A 94 4.64 2.34 -0.25
C SER A 94 4.87 3.77 -0.73
N ASP A 95 6.10 4.27 -0.65
CA ASP A 95 6.38 5.67 -1.03
C ASP A 95 6.31 5.84 -2.57
N PRO A 96 5.47 6.76 -3.10
CA PRO A 96 5.43 7.05 -4.53
C PRO A 96 6.75 7.59 -5.09
N SER A 97 7.57 8.24 -4.26
CA SER A 97 8.82 8.88 -4.68
C SER A 97 9.84 7.89 -5.23
N LEU A 98 9.83 6.65 -4.74
CA LEU A 98 10.68 5.57 -5.25
C LEU A 98 10.33 5.21 -6.71
N ALA A 99 9.04 5.21 -7.05
CA ALA A 99 8.61 4.94 -8.42
C ALA A 99 8.99 6.09 -9.36
N THR A 100 8.85 7.33 -8.90
CA THR A 100 9.28 8.52 -9.66
C THR A 100 10.79 8.51 -9.88
N GLY A 101 11.59 8.15 -8.87
CA GLY A 101 13.05 8.08 -8.96
C GLY A 101 13.53 7.05 -9.99
N VAL A 102 12.93 5.86 -10.01
CA VAL A 102 13.25 4.84 -11.02
C VAL A 102 12.89 5.32 -12.43
N GLY A 103 11.73 5.96 -12.59
CA GLY A 103 11.32 6.54 -13.88
C GLY A 103 12.30 7.61 -14.39
N ILE A 104 12.76 8.49 -13.49
CA ILE A 104 13.76 9.52 -13.81
C ILE A 104 15.10 8.90 -14.20
N VAL A 105 15.59 7.90 -13.45
CA VAL A 105 16.88 7.26 -13.74
C VAL A 105 16.86 6.52 -15.08
N LEU A 106 15.81 5.74 -15.35
CA LEU A 106 15.65 5.02 -16.62
C LEU A 106 15.49 5.99 -17.79
N GLY A 107 14.71 7.06 -17.61
CA GLY A 107 14.56 8.07 -18.64
C GLY A 107 15.83 8.88 -18.88
N ALA A 108 16.61 9.20 -17.84
CA ALA A 108 17.92 9.84 -17.96
C ALA A 108 18.94 8.95 -18.69
N LEU A 109 18.93 7.64 -18.43
CA LEU A 109 19.75 6.68 -19.17
C LEU A 109 19.34 6.62 -20.64
N GLY A 110 18.04 6.60 -20.93
CA GLY A 110 17.52 6.67 -22.30
C GLY A 110 17.94 7.95 -23.03
N VAL A 111 17.83 9.10 -22.37
CA VAL A 111 18.31 10.39 -22.88
C VAL A 111 19.81 10.35 -23.14
N ALA A 112 20.63 9.82 -22.22
CA ALA A 112 22.07 9.70 -22.42
C ALA A 112 22.43 8.82 -23.63
N THR A 113 21.73 7.70 -23.82
CA THR A 113 21.93 6.83 -24.99
C THR A 113 21.51 7.50 -26.31
N MET A 114 20.45 8.32 -26.30
CA MET A 114 19.98 9.04 -27.49
C MET A 114 20.83 10.28 -27.81
N PHE A 115 21.43 10.94 -26.81
CA PHE A 115 22.44 11.99 -27.01
C PHE A 115 23.69 11.43 -27.69
N ALA A 116 24.12 10.22 -27.33
CA ALA A 116 25.19 9.52 -28.04
C ALA A 116 24.85 9.21 -29.52
N GLN A 117 23.56 9.21 -29.88
CA GLN A 117 23.04 8.93 -31.22
C GLN A 117 22.45 10.17 -31.94
N GLY A 118 22.53 11.36 -31.34
CA GLY A 118 22.18 12.64 -31.98
C GLY A 118 20.69 13.05 -31.96
N PHE A 119 19.82 12.39 -31.19
CA PHE A 119 18.39 12.75 -31.09
C PHE A 119 18.01 13.22 -29.68
N SER A 120 17.71 14.51 -29.50
CA SER A 120 17.60 15.11 -28.16
C SER A 120 16.17 15.33 -27.63
N LEU A 121 15.15 15.59 -28.46
CA LEU A 121 13.83 16.00 -27.96
C LEU A 121 12.93 14.81 -27.51
N PHE A 122 12.99 13.69 -28.23
CA PHE A 122 12.12 12.52 -27.99
C PHE A 122 12.43 11.85 -26.65
N GLY A 123 13.71 11.78 -26.24
CA GLY A 123 14.14 11.21 -24.97
C GLY A 123 13.61 11.97 -23.76
N PHE A 124 13.62 13.31 -23.79
CA PHE A 124 13.08 14.13 -22.69
C PHE A 124 11.57 13.97 -22.54
N VAL A 125 10.83 13.93 -23.65
CA VAL A 125 9.38 13.72 -23.63
C VAL A 125 9.04 12.32 -23.09
N ALA A 126 9.76 11.28 -23.53
CA ALA A 126 9.60 9.92 -23.01
C ALA A 126 9.92 9.82 -21.52
N CYS A 127 10.99 10.47 -21.05
CA CYS A 127 11.38 10.52 -19.64
C CYS A 127 10.30 11.19 -18.76
N GLY A 128 9.73 12.31 -19.23
CA GLY A 128 8.64 13.00 -18.56
C GLY A 128 7.37 12.15 -18.49
N LEU A 129 6.98 11.52 -19.59
CA LEU A 129 5.80 10.64 -19.65
C LEU A 129 5.94 9.40 -18.77
N LEU A 130 7.13 8.78 -18.71
CA LEU A 130 7.39 7.63 -17.85
C LEU A 130 7.37 8.01 -16.36
N SER A 131 7.91 9.18 -16.00
CA SER A 131 7.94 9.64 -14.60
C SER A 131 6.56 10.05 -14.11
N LEU A 132 5.81 10.84 -14.89
CA LEU A 132 4.44 11.25 -14.57
C LEU A 132 3.47 10.08 -14.63
N GLY A 133 3.60 9.22 -15.65
CA GLY A 133 2.80 8.01 -15.81
C GLY A 133 3.04 7.02 -14.67
N GLY A 134 4.30 6.77 -14.30
CA GLY A 134 4.67 5.92 -13.17
C GLY A 134 4.08 6.43 -11.85
N TYR A 135 4.23 7.72 -11.57
CA TYR A 135 3.64 8.33 -10.37
C TYR A 135 2.10 8.23 -10.35
N ALA A 136 1.43 8.53 -11.46
CA ALA A 136 -0.02 8.44 -11.56
C ALA A 136 -0.53 7.01 -11.36
N LEU A 137 0.19 6.00 -11.86
CA LEU A 137 -0.11 4.59 -11.64
C LEU A 137 -0.01 4.21 -10.15
N VAL A 138 1.08 4.59 -9.47
CA VAL A 138 1.23 4.32 -8.03
C VAL A 138 0.13 5.00 -7.22
N LYS A 139 -0.17 6.26 -7.53
CA LYS A 139 -1.22 7.01 -6.84
C LYS A 139 -2.58 6.34 -7.03
N ARG A 140 -2.90 5.88 -8.24
CA ARG A 140 -4.14 5.13 -8.52
C ARG A 140 -4.18 3.81 -7.75
N ASP A 141 -3.06 3.12 -7.65
CA ASP A 141 -2.96 1.87 -6.88
C ASP A 141 -3.17 2.12 -5.37
N HIS A 142 -2.62 3.21 -4.83
CA HIS A 142 -2.86 3.61 -3.44
C HIS A 142 -4.31 3.95 -3.17
N ILE A 143 -4.97 4.70 -4.06
CA ILE A 143 -6.40 5.01 -3.93
C ILE A 143 -7.21 3.72 -3.83
N ARG A 144 -6.94 2.76 -4.71
CA ARG A 144 -7.63 1.46 -4.72
C ARG A 144 -7.41 0.64 -3.46
N ILE A 145 -6.21 0.71 -2.88
CA ILE A 145 -5.93 0.06 -1.60
C ILE A 145 -6.64 0.77 -0.46
N ARG A 146 -6.73 2.10 -0.47
CA ARG A 146 -7.50 2.86 0.53
C ARG A 146 -8.98 2.54 0.46
N GLU A 147 -9.56 2.51 -0.74
CA GLU A 147 -10.96 2.08 -0.97
C GLU A 147 -11.20 0.69 -0.38
N ALA A 148 -10.27 -0.26 -0.58
CA ALA A 148 -10.38 -1.60 -0.01
C ALA A 148 -10.30 -1.59 1.53
N LEU A 149 -9.42 -0.79 2.11
CA LEU A 149 -9.28 -0.67 3.57
C LEU A 149 -10.49 0.01 4.21
N GLU A 150 -11.10 0.99 3.54
CA GLU A 150 -12.35 1.63 3.96
C GLU A 150 -13.53 0.65 3.92
N ASP A 151 -13.66 -0.17 2.87
CA ASP A 151 -14.69 -1.21 2.79
C ASP A 151 -14.51 -2.27 3.89
N ILE A 152 -13.28 -2.71 4.16
CA ILE A 152 -12.94 -3.61 5.28
C ILE A 152 -13.32 -2.97 6.62
N ALA A 153 -13.04 -1.68 6.80
CA ALA A 153 -13.43 -0.91 7.98
C ALA A 153 -14.95 -0.66 8.06
N GLY A 154 -15.71 -0.85 6.99
CA GLY A 154 -17.15 -0.61 6.95
C GLY A 154 -17.54 0.85 6.70
N ASN A 155 -16.59 1.66 6.26
CA ASN A 155 -16.82 3.03 5.84
C ASN A 155 -17.15 3.00 4.33
N LYS A 156 -18.36 3.41 3.95
CA LYS A 156 -18.79 3.51 2.55
C LYS A 156 -18.97 4.95 2.13
#